data_AF-A0A448WB75-F1
#
_entry.id   AF-A0A448WB75-F1
#
_cell.length_a   1.000
_cell.length_b   1.000
_cell.length_c   1.000
_cell.angle_alpha   90.00
_cell.angle_beta   90.00
_cell.angle_gamma   90.00
#
_symmetry.space_group_name_H-M   'P 1'
#
loop_
_entity.id
_entity.type
_entity.pdbx_description
1 polymer ?
#
loop_
_entity_poly.entity_id
_entity_poly.type
_entity_poly.pdbx_seq_one_letter_code
_entity_poly.pdbx_strand_id
1 'polypeptide(L)'
;MFVTGRTKAQRGIIGVVVNGDPPRLPDGSIYSDDLRQFIARCLIKDDTRRDNYVNLLASPFLRSVDHEMGREVMREFVCKILGPPPKSASLETATPKPPL
;
A
#
# COMPACT_ATOMS: atom_id res chain seq x y z
N MET A 1 -26.64 37.36 -23.28
CA MET A 1 -25.75 37.19 -22.11
C MET A 1 -25.99 35.80 -21.56
N PHE A 2 -25.12 34.85 -21.83
CA PHE A 2 -25.12 33.54 -21.16
C PHE A 2 -23.77 33.41 -20.48
N VAL A 3 -23.74 33.23 -19.16
CA VAL A 3 -23.21 32.00 -18.56
C VAL A 3 -23.87 31.84 -17.19
N THR A 4 -24.56 30.71 -17.10
CA THR A 4 -25.20 30.06 -15.97
C THR A 4 -24.23 29.84 -14.80
N GLY A 5 -24.69 30.17 -13.60
CA GLY A 5 -24.00 29.80 -12.37
C GLY A 5 -23.96 28.28 -12.22
N ARG A 6 -22.74 27.73 -12.16
CA ARG A 6 -22.52 26.34 -11.73
C ARG A 6 -22.50 26.33 -10.20
N THR A 7 -23.58 25.88 -9.61
CA THR A 7 -23.63 25.50 -8.20
C THR A 7 -22.67 24.34 -7.95
N LYS A 8 -21.99 24.38 -6.80
CA LYS A 8 -21.03 23.44 -6.21
C LYS A 8 -20.72 22.18 -7.03
N ALA A 9 -19.51 22.17 -7.58
CA ALA A 9 -18.88 21.04 -8.25
C ALA A 9 -19.20 19.69 -7.58
N GLN A 10 -19.75 18.76 -8.35
CA GLN A 10 -19.48 17.33 -8.17
C GLN A 10 -17.95 17.14 -8.13
N ARG A 11 -17.37 17.12 -6.93
CA ARG A 11 -15.97 16.73 -6.74
C ARG A 11 -15.88 15.24 -6.95
N GLY A 12 -15.56 14.80 -8.16
CA GLY A 12 -15.16 13.41 -8.42
C GLY A 12 -13.96 13.01 -7.56
N ILE A 13 -13.68 11.70 -7.50
CA ILE A 13 -12.65 11.12 -6.62
C ILE A 13 -11.30 11.82 -6.77
N ILE A 14 -10.88 12.14 -8.00
CA ILE A 14 -9.62 12.86 -8.27
C ILE A 14 -9.61 14.23 -7.58
N GLY A 15 -10.74 14.94 -7.59
CA GLY A 15 -10.86 16.24 -6.94
C GLY A 15 -10.73 16.15 -5.41
N VAL A 16 -11.19 15.05 -4.81
CA VAL A 16 -11.02 14.75 -3.38
C VAL A 16 -9.57 14.36 -3.07
N VAL A 17 -8.95 13.52 -3.89
CA VAL A 17 -7.54 13.13 -3.70
C VAL A 17 -6.62 14.35 -3.82
N VAL A 18 -6.85 15.24 -4.79
CA VAL A 18 -5.99 16.41 -5.04
C VAL A 18 -6.21 17.52 -4.01
N ASN A 19 -7.45 17.77 -3.58
CA ASN A 19 -7.77 18.95 -2.76
C ASN A 19 -8.31 18.65 -1.36
N GLY A 20 -8.66 17.41 -1.06
CA GLY A 20 -9.09 16.98 0.28
C GLY A 20 -7.90 16.68 1.18
N ASP A 21 -8.17 16.54 2.48
CA ASP A 21 -7.17 16.07 3.43
C ASP A 21 -6.76 14.62 3.12
N PRO A 22 -5.50 14.25 3.36
CA PRO A 22 -5.07 12.87 3.21
C PRO A 22 -5.88 11.97 4.16
N PRO A 23 -6.29 10.78 3.72
CA PRO A 23 -7.01 9.87 4.58
C PRO A 23 -6.11 9.42 5.74
N ARG A 24 -6.73 9.22 6.91
CA ARG A 24 -6.07 8.75 8.13
C ARG A 24 -6.80 7.54 8.67
N LEU A 25 -6.07 6.68 9.36
CA LEU A 25 -6.71 5.64 10.16
C LEU A 25 -7.45 6.30 11.34
N PRO A 26 -8.61 5.76 11.75
CA PRO A 26 -9.39 6.31 12.86
C PRO A 26 -8.65 6.13 14.20
N ASP A 27 -8.75 7.15 15.05
CA ASP A 27 -8.23 7.11 16.42
C ASP A 27 -9.06 6.13 17.27
N GLY A 28 -8.40 5.45 18.22
CA GLY A 28 -9.06 4.47 19.11
C GLY A 28 -9.45 3.15 18.43
N SER A 29 -8.95 2.88 17.23
CA SER A 29 -9.17 1.63 16.50
C SER A 29 -8.20 0.50 16.92
N ILE A 30 -8.43 -0.71 16.38
CA ILE A 30 -7.57 -1.89 16.55
C ILE A 30 -6.14 -1.72 16.02
N TYR A 31 -5.87 -0.64 15.27
CA TYR A 31 -4.57 -0.39 14.68
C TYR A 31 -3.59 0.16 15.73
N SER A 32 -2.31 -0.20 15.61
CA SER A 32 -1.26 0.35 16.48
C SER A 32 -0.92 1.79 16.09
N ASP A 33 -0.38 2.56 17.04
CA ASP A 33 0.10 3.92 16.78
C ASP A 33 1.23 3.95 15.75
N ASP A 34 2.11 2.95 15.77
CA ASP A 34 3.20 2.82 14.80
C ASP A 34 2.67 2.67 13.37
N LEU A 35 1.59 1.88 13.18
CA LEU A 35 0.94 1.74 11.88
C LEU A 35 0.24 3.04 11.45
N ARG A 36 -0.44 3.73 12.38
CA ARG A 36 -1.07 5.03 12.10
C ARG A 36 -0.04 6.05 11.62
N GLN A 37 1.08 6.16 12.32
CA GLN A 37 2.17 7.07 11.98
C GLN A 37 2.87 6.66 10.68
N PHE A 38 3.04 5.36 10.44
CA PHE A 38 3.59 4.84 9.19
C PHE A 38 2.74 5.28 7.97
N ILE A 39 1.43 5.05 8.03
CA ILE A 39 0.52 5.44 6.94
C ILE A 39 0.45 6.96 6.78
N ALA A 40 0.46 7.71 7.89
CA ALA A 40 0.46 9.17 7.84
C ALA A 40 1.67 9.74 7.09
N ARG A 41 2.85 9.12 7.23
CA ARG A 41 4.07 9.48 6.48
C ARG A 41 3.97 9.18 4.99
N CYS A 42 3.35 8.06 4.62
CA CYS A 42 3.14 7.68 3.22
C CYS A 42 2.18 8.62 2.47
N LEU A 43 1.20 9.19 3.17
CA LEU A 43 0.10 9.95 2.56
C LEU A 43 0.27 11.47 2.64
N ILE A 44 1.48 11.95 2.97
CA ILE A 44 1.80 13.39 2.92
C ILE A 44 1.70 13.86 1.46
N LYS A 45 0.86 14.86 1.19
CA LYS A 45 0.57 15.29 -0.20
C LYS A 45 1.76 15.93 -0.90
N ASP A 46 2.50 16.74 -0.15
CA ASP A 46 3.77 17.34 -0.56
C ASP A 46 4.83 16.25 -0.72
N ASP A 47 5.35 16.10 -1.93
CA ASP A 47 6.32 15.08 -2.30
C ASP A 47 7.68 15.31 -1.65
N THR A 48 8.10 16.56 -1.49
CA THR A 48 9.36 16.94 -0.84
C THR A 48 9.38 16.61 0.65
N ARG A 49 8.18 16.57 1.27
CA ARG A 49 7.99 16.24 2.69
C ARG A 49 7.59 14.79 2.93
N ARG A 50 7.17 14.07 1.89
CA ARG A 50 6.79 12.66 1.99
C ARG A 50 8.05 11.83 2.20
N ASP A 51 7.99 10.93 3.18
CA ASP A 51 9.12 10.05 3.42
C ASP A 51 9.40 9.15 2.22
N ASN A 52 10.68 9.07 1.87
CA ASN A 52 11.15 8.14 0.85
C ASN A 52 11.19 6.71 1.41
N TYR A 53 11.46 5.73 0.54
CA TYR A 53 11.49 4.32 0.93
C TYR A 53 12.55 4.03 2.01
N VAL A 54 13.69 4.74 2.02
CA VAL A 54 14.77 4.53 3.00
C VAL A 54 14.28 4.91 4.41
N ASN A 55 13.65 6.08 4.54
CA ASN A 55 13.06 6.54 5.80
C ASN A 55 11.90 5.63 6.24
N LEU A 56 11.11 5.16 5.27
CA LEU A 56 9.96 4.31 5.54
C LEU A 56 10.37 2.94 6.07
N LEU A 57 11.41 2.33 5.49
CA LEU A 57 12.01 1.07 5.97
C LEU A 57 12.62 1.22 7.37
N ALA A 58 13.09 2.42 7.72
CA ALA A 58 13.60 2.70 9.06
C ALA A 58 12.50 2.88 10.12
N SER A 59 11.21 2.87 9.74
CA SER A 59 10.11 3.07 10.67
C SER A 59 10.03 1.97 11.74
N PRO A 60 9.60 2.29 12.98
CA PRO A 60 9.40 1.30 14.04
C PRO A 60 8.44 0.18 13.62
N PHE A 61 7.40 0.53 12.86
CA PHE A 61 6.42 -0.41 12.34
C PHE A 61 7.08 -1.55 11.55
N LEU A 62 7.90 -1.22 10.52
CA LEU A 62 8.53 -2.25 9.69
C LEU A 62 9.70 -2.94 10.38
N ARG A 63 10.49 -2.21 11.18
CA ARG A 63 11.65 -2.79 11.89
C ARG A 63 11.27 -3.80 12.96
N SER A 64 10.05 -3.73 13.48
CA SER A 64 9.55 -4.66 14.50
C SER A 64 9.12 -6.01 13.93
N VAL A 65 9.02 -6.15 12.60
CA VAL A 65 8.48 -7.35 11.95
C VAL A 65 9.60 -8.37 11.69
N ASP A 66 9.37 -9.61 12.13
CA ASP A 66 10.16 -10.76 11.70
C ASP A 66 9.72 -11.19 10.30
N HIS A 67 10.61 -11.03 9.32
CA HIS A 67 10.33 -11.34 7.92
C HIS A 67 10.11 -12.83 7.66
N GLU A 68 10.78 -13.72 8.40
CA GLU A 68 10.71 -15.15 8.14
C GLU A 68 9.41 -15.71 8.71
N MET A 69 9.10 -15.37 9.96
CA MET A 69 7.81 -15.71 10.56
C MET A 69 6.65 -15.07 9.79
N GLY A 70 6.78 -13.79 9.41
CA GLY A 70 5.75 -13.09 8.66
C GLY A 70 5.45 -13.74 7.30
N ARG A 71 6.46 -14.29 6.63
CA ARG A 71 6.29 -14.98 5.35
C ARG A 71 5.44 -16.24 5.45
N GLU A 72 5.72 -17.10 6.44
CA GLU A 72 4.94 -18.32 6.63
C GLU A 72 3.50 -18.01 7.07
N VAL A 73 3.31 -17.07 8.00
CA VAL A 73 1.96 -16.64 8.42
C VAL A 73 1.17 -16.06 7.25
N MET A 74 1.80 -15.22 6.41
CA MET A 74 1.15 -14.67 5.23
C MET A 74 0.82 -15.76 4.20
N ARG A 75 1.70 -16.74 3.99
CA ARG A 75 1.44 -17.87 3.11
C ARG A 75 0.24 -18.68 3.57
N GLU A 76 0.17 -19.02 4.85
CA GLU A 76 -0.97 -19.72 5.44
C GLU A 76 -2.26 -18.91 5.33
N PHE A 77 -2.20 -17.62 5.66
CA PHE A 77 -3.34 -16.71 5.55
C PHE A 77 -3.88 -16.62 4.13
N VAL A 78 -3.00 -16.46 3.14
CA VAL A 78 -3.38 -16.39 1.72
C VAL A 78 -3.99 -17.71 1.27
N CYS A 79 -3.38 -18.86 1.58
CA CYS A 79 -3.93 -20.18 1.24
C CYS A 79 -5.31 -20.41 1.88
N LYS A 80 -5.51 -19.91 3.11
CA LYS A 80 -6.79 -20.04 3.82
C LYS A 80 -7.90 -19.19 3.18
N ILE A 81 -7.58 -17.98 2.73
CA ILE A 81 -8.57 -17.02 2.22
C ILE A 81 -8.85 -17.22 0.73
N LEU A 82 -7.80 -17.39 -0.08
CA LEU A 82 -7.90 -17.50 -1.54
C LEU A 82 -7.93 -18.95 -2.02
N GLY A 83 -7.65 -19.92 -1.14
CA GLY A 83 -7.44 -21.32 -1.50
C GLY A 83 -5.97 -21.59 -1.86
N PRO A 84 -5.58 -22.88 -1.94
CA PRO A 84 -4.22 -23.24 -2.30
C PRO A 84 -3.90 -22.74 -3.72
N PRO A 85 -2.66 -22.29 -3.98
CA PRO A 85 -2.26 -21.95 -5.33
C PRO A 85 -2.48 -23.18 -6.23
N PRO A 86 -2.84 -22.97 -7.51
CA PRO A 86 -2.87 -24.08 -8.46
C PRO A 86 -1.51 -24.77 -8.38
N LYS A 87 -1.51 -26.10 -8.24
CA LYS A 87 -0.28 -26.90 -8.34
C LYS A 87 0.37 -26.48 -9.65
N SER A 88 1.50 -25.78 -9.57
CA SER A 88 2.22 -25.31 -10.73
C SER A 88 2.31 -26.47 -11.72
N ALA A 89 1.76 -26.30 -12.92
CA ALA A 89 2.33 -26.99 -14.07
C ALA A 89 3.83 -26.76 -13.97
N SER A 90 4.57 -27.86 -13.94
CA SER A 90 6.00 -27.93 -13.74
C SER A 90 6.69 -26.73 -14.38
N LEU A 91 7.51 -26.04 -13.59
CA LEU A 91 8.53 -25.15 -14.10
C LEU A 91 9.47 -26.03 -14.93
N GLU A 92 9.17 -26.20 -16.23
CA GLU A 92 10.12 -26.78 -17.17
C GLU A 92 11.38 -25.93 -17.08
N THR A 93 12.46 -26.60 -16.71
CA THR A 93 13.82 -26.10 -16.74
C THR A 93 14.10 -25.50 -18.11
N ALA A 94 14.00 -24.17 -18.22
CA ALA A 94 14.59 -23.45 -19.34
C ALA A 94 16.10 -23.63 -19.25
N THR A 95 16.62 -24.62 -19.96
CA THR A 95 18.05 -24.80 -20.21
C THR A 95 18.64 -23.47 -20.71
N PRO A 96 19.77 -23.00 -20.18
CA PRO A 96 20.45 -21.84 -20.72
C PRO A 96 20.88 -22.15 -22.16
N LYS A 97 20.33 -21.40 -23.13
CA LYS A 97 20.81 -21.40 -24.50
C LYS A 97 22.27 -20.93 -24.50
N PRO A 98 23.24 -21.72 -24.98
CA PRO A 98 24.63 -21.29 -25.02
C PRO A 98 24.79 -20.08 -25.97
N PRO A 99 25.70 -19.15 -25.68
CA PRO A 99 25.90 -17.97 -26.50
C PRO A 99 26.69 -18.29 -27.78
N LEU A 100 26.14 -17.79 -28.90
CA LEU A 100 26.65 -17.70 -30.28
C LEU A 100 26.87 -19.01 -31.05
#